data_AF-A0A1G9AZS1-F1
#
_entry.id   AF-A0A1G9AZS1-F1
#
_cell.length_a   1.000
_cell.length_b   1.000
_cell.length_c   1.000
_cell.angle_alpha   90.00
_cell.angle_beta   90.00
_cell.angle_gamma   90.00
#
_symmetry.space_group_name_H-M   'P 1'
#
loop_
_entity.id
_entity.type
_entity.pdbx_description
1 polymer ?
#
loop_
_entity_poly.entity_id
_entity_poly.type
_entity_poly.pdbx_seq_one_letter_code
_entity_poly.pdbx_strand_id
1 'polypeptide(L)'
;MARKRIPLISIVALIIALVTVAACVGTNEAEKVPGKVVTPPAVTEPATKTPTLDDMKALAVEIASAIDGDTMAALKPGDETTPEYAAIHDQLVAFREANPWVTYVYTMRKTENVTEFVVDADYGTGDADACAIGEIYSPTEEDTVFLAGFEEPAAEIDVTVYGYAPIKDASGASVGLVCLVPGVPIAQSDLEALAAEIASAIDGDAHAALKPGDEDTPEYTAIRDQLVAFREENPEISGIYTMRNAGDITEYVVDADYGTGDGWAIGDIYTPTALDTALLAGFEEPSAEIYAYVYGYAPIKNASGAGVGAVILEARIPITQERVKALAVEIAGEIDGDAMAALKPGDEGTPEYIAISDRLEAFRKENLGVIYVYTMRKAGDVAEYVVDADYGRAESAKIGDVYVPNESDVALLAGFTEPSVEPGFYLDDWGNRTATVISGYAPVKSSDGTIVGLVGVDLGILH
;
A
#
# COMPACT_ATOMS: atom_id res chain seq x y z
N MET A 1 -29.14 -19.43 3.40
CA MET A 1 -28.76 -20.00 2.09
C MET A 1 -27.24 -20.04 2.03
N ALA A 2 -26.63 -20.85 1.16
CA ALA A 2 -25.18 -21.02 1.16
C ALA A 2 -24.46 -19.72 0.77
N ARG A 3 -23.65 -19.17 1.67
CA ARG A 3 -22.66 -18.14 1.34
C ARG A 3 -21.69 -18.73 0.31
N LYS A 4 -21.52 -18.08 -0.84
CA LYS A 4 -20.36 -18.34 -1.70
C LYS A 4 -19.15 -17.62 -1.10
N ARG A 5 -17.98 -18.25 -1.20
CA ARG A 5 -16.69 -17.69 -0.78
C ARG A 5 -16.14 -16.80 -1.88
N ILE A 6 -15.48 -15.72 -1.50
CA ILE A 6 -14.65 -14.86 -2.36
C ILE A 6 -13.27 -14.75 -1.66
N PRO A 7 -12.16 -14.73 -2.41
CA PRO A 7 -10.78 -14.65 -1.89
C PRO A 7 -10.46 -13.36 -1.10
N LEU A 8 -9.33 -13.39 -0.38
CA LEU A 8 -8.90 -12.44 0.65
C LEU A 8 -8.68 -11.00 0.13
N ILE A 9 -8.29 -10.88 -1.14
CA ILE A 9 -7.81 -9.66 -1.82
C ILE A 9 -8.83 -8.49 -1.74
N SER A 10 -10.11 -8.77 -1.58
CA SER A 10 -11.17 -7.74 -1.56
C SER A 10 -11.62 -7.28 -0.16
N ILE A 11 -11.22 -7.96 0.92
CA ILE A 11 -11.70 -7.66 2.29
C ILE A 11 -10.64 -6.96 3.14
N VAL A 12 -9.36 -7.27 2.89
CA VAL A 12 -8.25 -6.78 3.73
C VAL A 12 -7.74 -5.39 3.29
N ALA A 13 -8.07 -4.95 2.07
CA ALA A 13 -7.75 -3.61 1.53
C ALA A 13 -8.91 -2.58 1.63
N LEU A 14 -9.96 -2.85 2.41
CA LEU A 14 -11.21 -2.08 2.43
C LEU A 14 -11.59 -1.55 3.84
N ILE A 15 -10.63 -1.00 4.60
CA ILE A 15 -10.85 -0.53 5.98
C ILE A 15 -9.99 0.73 6.26
N ILE A 16 -10.57 1.95 6.25
CA ILE A 16 -9.98 3.18 6.86
C ILE A 16 -11.04 4.28 7.13
N ALA A 17 -11.20 4.77 8.38
CA ALA A 17 -11.95 6.03 8.65
C ALA A 17 -11.74 6.85 9.98
N LEU A 18 -10.49 7.19 10.36
CA LEU A 18 -10.03 8.23 11.35
C LEU A 18 -10.99 9.45 11.65
N VAL A 19 -10.98 10.27 12.74
CA VAL A 19 -10.35 10.36 14.10
C VAL A 19 -10.89 11.65 14.84
N THR A 20 -10.55 12.00 16.11
CA THR A 20 -10.81 13.36 16.69
C THR A 20 -9.73 14.05 17.58
N VAL A 21 -9.82 15.39 17.68
CA VAL A 21 -8.77 16.38 18.02
C VAL A 21 -8.92 17.08 19.39
N ALA A 22 -7.82 17.59 19.97
CA ALA A 22 -7.86 18.69 20.96
C ALA A 22 -6.76 19.76 20.74
N ALA A 23 -7.15 21.05 20.69
CA ALA A 23 -6.27 22.18 20.37
C ALA A 23 -6.02 23.13 21.57
N CYS A 24 -4.93 23.91 21.53
CA CYS A 24 -4.77 25.14 22.33
C CYS A 24 -3.87 26.20 21.67
N VAL A 25 -4.16 27.48 21.95
CA VAL A 25 -3.74 28.67 21.19
C VAL A 25 -2.53 29.40 21.80
N GLY A 26 -1.66 29.99 20.97
CA GLY A 26 -0.63 30.94 21.40
C GLY A 26 -0.14 31.88 20.27
N THR A 27 -0.40 33.18 20.39
CA THR A 27 -0.12 34.22 19.38
C THR A 27 1.32 34.76 19.39
N ASN A 28 1.84 35.21 18.24
CA ASN A 28 2.29 36.61 18.02
C ASN A 28 2.88 36.87 16.62
N GLU A 29 2.65 38.07 16.09
CA GLU A 29 3.18 38.58 14.81
C GLU A 29 4.66 39.03 14.92
N ALA A 30 5.39 38.95 13.79
CA ALA A 30 6.51 39.85 13.50
C ALA A 30 6.78 39.94 11.98
N GLU A 31 6.53 41.10 11.37
CA GLU A 31 6.96 41.41 9.99
C GLU A 31 8.48 41.25 9.80
N LYS A 32 8.91 40.77 8.62
CA LYS A 32 10.23 41.11 8.05
C LYS A 32 10.30 40.99 6.52
N VAL A 33 11.00 41.97 5.94
CA VAL A 33 11.19 42.25 4.51
C VAL A 33 11.99 41.13 3.78
N PRO A 34 11.70 40.81 2.50
CA PRO A 34 12.32 39.68 1.80
C PRO A 34 13.82 39.89 1.52
N GLY A 35 14.64 39.00 2.10
CA GLY A 35 16.04 38.82 1.77
C GLY A 35 16.25 37.57 0.91
N LYS A 36 17.11 37.68 -0.11
CA LYS A 36 17.41 36.60 -1.07
C LYS A 36 17.94 35.34 -0.38
N VAL A 37 17.11 34.31 -0.25
CA VAL A 37 17.51 33.00 0.25
C VAL A 37 18.31 32.28 -0.84
N VAL A 38 19.57 31.94 -0.53
CA VAL A 38 20.33 30.92 -1.26
C VAL A 38 19.98 29.60 -0.59
N THR A 39 19.26 28.73 -1.29
CA THR A 39 18.97 27.38 -0.80
C THR A 39 20.27 26.57 -0.72
N PRO A 40 20.60 25.96 0.44
CA PRO A 40 21.54 24.85 0.49
C PRO A 40 21.00 23.68 -0.36
N PRO A 41 21.83 22.73 -0.80
CA PRO A 41 21.31 21.47 -1.35
C PRO A 41 20.35 20.84 -0.35
N ALA A 42 19.26 20.26 -0.85
CA ALA A 42 18.26 19.61 -0.01
C ALA A 42 18.96 18.59 0.90
N VAL A 43 18.82 18.79 2.22
CA VAL A 43 19.07 17.71 3.16
C VAL A 43 17.93 16.74 2.89
N THR A 44 18.23 15.66 2.18
CA THR A 44 17.35 14.50 2.12
C THR A 44 17.10 14.09 3.56
N GLU A 45 15.86 14.23 4.02
CA GLU A 45 15.47 13.55 5.25
C GLU A 45 15.77 12.06 5.05
N PRO A 46 16.34 11.36 6.04
CA PRO A 46 16.54 9.93 5.93
C PRO A 46 15.15 9.33 5.69
N ALA A 47 14.99 8.62 4.56
CA ALA A 47 13.74 7.95 4.26
C ALA A 47 13.31 7.15 5.49
N THR A 48 12.09 7.40 5.96
CA THR A 48 11.50 6.66 7.08
C THR A 48 11.58 5.18 6.73
N LYS A 49 12.42 4.43 7.47
CA LYS A 49 12.76 3.05 7.13
C LYS A 49 11.45 2.28 6.98
N THR A 50 11.17 1.82 5.76
CA THR A 50 10.05 0.89 5.51
C THR A 50 10.25 -0.31 6.45
N PRO A 51 9.27 -0.68 7.29
CA PRO A 51 9.38 -1.87 8.13
C PRO A 51 9.56 -3.11 7.24
N THR A 52 10.38 -4.04 7.67
CA THR A 52 10.46 -5.38 7.08
C THR A 52 9.40 -6.30 7.71
N LEU A 53 9.11 -7.47 7.10
CA LEU A 53 8.21 -8.46 7.73
C LEU A 53 8.73 -8.89 9.11
N ASP A 54 10.05 -8.89 9.33
CA ASP A 54 10.63 -9.26 10.62
C ASP A 54 10.59 -8.10 11.63
N ASP A 55 10.69 -6.83 11.18
CA ASP A 55 10.38 -5.67 12.03
C ASP A 55 8.91 -5.73 12.48
N MET A 56 7.97 -6.03 11.57
CA MET A 56 6.53 -6.17 11.88
C MET A 56 6.25 -7.28 12.90
N LYS A 57 6.84 -8.47 12.72
CA LYS A 57 6.74 -9.57 13.70
C LYS A 57 7.29 -9.17 15.06
N ALA A 58 8.47 -8.54 15.09
CA ALA A 58 9.10 -8.12 16.34
C ALA A 58 8.24 -7.10 17.09
N LEU A 59 7.66 -6.15 16.36
CA LEU A 59 6.78 -5.11 16.88
C LEU A 59 5.46 -5.67 17.41
N ALA A 60 4.83 -6.59 16.68
CA ALA A 60 3.64 -7.30 17.16
C ALA A 60 3.95 -8.10 18.44
N VAL A 61 5.11 -8.77 18.52
CA VAL A 61 5.56 -9.49 19.73
C VAL A 61 5.76 -8.56 20.92
N GLU A 62 6.30 -7.36 20.71
CA GLU A 62 6.48 -6.35 21.77
C GLU A 62 5.14 -6.00 22.42
N ILE A 63 4.13 -5.67 21.61
CA ILE A 63 2.80 -5.27 22.08
C ILE A 63 2.05 -6.45 22.71
N ALA A 64 2.05 -7.61 22.05
CA ALA A 64 1.41 -8.81 22.60
C ALA A 64 2.00 -9.26 23.94
N SER A 65 3.27 -8.91 24.21
CA SER A 65 3.95 -9.16 25.49
C SER A 65 3.66 -8.10 26.56
N ALA A 66 3.17 -6.92 26.17
CA ALA A 66 2.79 -5.84 27.07
C ALA A 66 1.33 -5.93 27.55
N ILE A 67 0.45 -6.50 26.73
CA ILE A 67 -0.98 -6.69 27.03
C ILE A 67 -1.16 -7.75 28.14
N ASP A 68 -2.00 -7.44 29.13
CA ASP A 68 -2.47 -8.43 30.11
C ASP A 68 -3.51 -9.38 29.46
N GLY A 69 -3.04 -10.56 29.07
CA GLY A 69 -3.89 -11.58 28.45
C GLY A 69 -4.99 -12.15 29.36
N ASP A 70 -4.83 -12.16 30.70
CA ASP A 70 -5.92 -12.58 31.60
C ASP A 70 -7.03 -11.51 31.63
N THR A 71 -6.66 -10.23 31.62
CA THR A 71 -7.60 -9.11 31.49
C THR A 71 -8.30 -9.13 30.12
N MET A 72 -7.56 -9.26 29.01
CA MET A 72 -8.13 -9.35 27.66
C MET A 72 -9.12 -10.53 27.53
N ALA A 73 -8.77 -11.70 28.08
CA ALA A 73 -9.62 -12.89 28.02
C ALA A 73 -10.95 -12.74 28.80
N ALA A 74 -11.01 -11.82 29.77
CA ALA A 74 -12.19 -11.58 30.59
C ALA A 74 -13.25 -10.68 29.93
N LEU A 75 -12.84 -9.81 28.99
CA LEU A 75 -13.67 -8.80 28.31
C LEU A 75 -14.80 -9.40 27.48
N LYS A 76 -15.95 -8.74 27.46
CA LYS A 76 -17.19 -9.15 26.76
C LYS A 76 -17.88 -7.96 26.09
N PRO A 77 -18.75 -8.20 25.09
CA PRO A 77 -19.59 -7.15 24.51
C PRO A 77 -20.30 -6.32 25.59
N GLY A 78 -20.09 -5.00 25.59
CA GLY A 78 -20.58 -4.08 26.61
C GLY A 78 -19.57 -3.67 27.70
N ASP A 79 -18.37 -4.26 27.72
CA ASP A 79 -17.29 -3.89 28.65
C ASP A 79 -16.41 -2.72 28.13
N GLU A 80 -16.73 -2.09 27.00
CA GLU A 80 -15.91 -1.04 26.35
C GLU A 80 -15.78 0.25 27.17
N THR A 81 -16.56 0.39 28.25
CA THR A 81 -16.48 1.51 29.21
C THR A 81 -15.79 1.12 30.53
N THR A 82 -15.24 -0.09 30.62
CA THR A 82 -14.56 -0.59 31.82
C THR A 82 -13.11 -0.08 31.93
N PRO A 83 -12.56 0.08 33.15
CA PRO A 83 -11.13 0.33 33.35
C PRO A 83 -10.23 -0.75 32.73
N GLU A 84 -10.71 -1.99 32.70
CA GLU A 84 -10.03 -3.15 32.10
C GLU A 84 -9.88 -3.01 30.58
N TYR A 85 -10.93 -2.59 29.88
CA TYR A 85 -10.87 -2.28 28.45
C TYR A 85 -9.96 -1.07 28.18
N ALA A 86 -10.20 0.04 28.89
CA ALA A 86 -9.45 1.28 28.73
C ALA A 86 -7.94 1.08 28.93
N ALA A 87 -7.53 0.23 29.87
CA ALA A 87 -6.12 -0.08 30.12
C ALA A 87 -5.42 -0.78 28.95
N ILE A 88 -6.12 -1.58 28.15
CA ILE A 88 -5.57 -2.20 26.93
C ILE A 88 -5.67 -1.21 25.78
N HIS A 89 -6.82 -0.57 25.60
CA HIS A 89 -7.06 0.45 24.56
C HIS A 89 -5.97 1.54 24.57
N ASP A 90 -5.72 2.14 25.73
CA ASP A 90 -4.73 3.21 25.89
C ASP A 90 -3.30 2.73 25.62
N GLN A 91 -3.00 1.43 25.80
CA GLN A 91 -1.71 0.84 25.38
C GLN A 91 -1.60 0.76 23.86
N LEU A 92 -2.67 0.33 23.16
CA LEU A 92 -2.68 0.26 21.70
C LEU A 92 -2.57 1.67 21.07
N VAL A 93 -3.31 2.64 21.61
CA VAL A 93 -3.25 4.05 21.19
C VAL A 93 -1.84 4.61 21.40
N ALA A 94 -1.28 4.52 22.61
CA ALA A 94 0.07 5.03 22.89
C ALA A 94 1.16 4.33 22.07
N PHE A 95 0.96 3.05 21.75
CA PHE A 95 1.83 2.31 20.83
C PHE A 95 1.78 2.89 19.41
N ARG A 96 0.57 3.15 18.88
CA ARG A 96 0.39 3.75 17.54
C ARG A 96 0.90 5.18 17.46
N GLU A 97 0.69 5.99 18.49
CA GLU A 97 1.28 7.34 18.58
C GLU A 97 2.82 7.33 18.51
N ALA A 98 3.46 6.29 19.06
CA ALA A 98 4.91 6.10 18.97
C ALA A 98 5.37 5.55 17.61
N ASN A 99 4.47 4.97 16.82
CA ASN A 99 4.73 4.34 15.52
C ASN A 99 3.74 4.88 14.46
N PRO A 100 3.83 6.16 14.06
CA PRO A 100 2.82 6.84 13.22
C PRO A 100 2.72 6.32 11.77
N TRP A 101 3.46 5.28 11.43
CA TRP A 101 3.37 4.53 10.18
C TRP A 101 2.50 3.26 10.30
N VAL A 102 2.14 2.87 11.52
CA VAL A 102 1.11 1.86 11.82
C VAL A 102 -0.25 2.54 11.70
N THR A 103 -1.08 2.05 10.78
CA THR A 103 -2.44 2.53 10.52
C THR A 103 -3.39 1.96 11.57
N TYR A 104 -3.45 0.63 11.69
CA TYR A 104 -4.28 -0.07 12.67
C TYR A 104 -3.48 -0.85 13.69
N VAL A 105 -3.98 -0.85 14.92
CA VAL A 105 -3.58 -1.79 15.95
C VAL A 105 -4.80 -2.18 16.77
N TYR A 106 -5.16 -3.46 16.67
CA TYR A 106 -6.30 -4.02 17.37
C TYR A 106 -5.96 -5.43 17.86
N THR A 107 -6.86 -6.00 18.65
CA THR A 107 -6.73 -7.32 19.24
C THR A 107 -7.98 -8.14 18.96
N MET A 108 -7.76 -9.40 18.63
CA MET A 108 -8.82 -10.36 18.34
C MET A 108 -8.67 -11.61 19.17
N ARG A 109 -9.77 -12.35 19.34
CA ARG A 109 -9.72 -13.72 19.87
C ARG A 109 -10.45 -14.69 18.96
N LYS A 110 -9.99 -15.93 18.99
CA LYS A 110 -10.54 -17.04 18.23
C LYS A 110 -11.24 -18.01 19.17
N THR A 111 -12.49 -18.30 18.88
CA THR A 111 -13.28 -19.34 19.56
C THR A 111 -13.43 -20.56 18.65
N GLU A 112 -14.12 -21.61 19.10
CA GLU A 112 -14.44 -22.77 18.24
C GLU A 112 -15.30 -22.41 17.02
N ASN A 113 -16.00 -21.27 17.03
CA ASN A 113 -17.04 -20.95 16.04
C ASN A 113 -16.83 -19.61 15.30
N VAL A 114 -16.13 -18.65 15.90
CA VAL A 114 -15.92 -17.29 15.35
C VAL A 114 -14.54 -16.76 15.71
N THR A 115 -14.00 -15.90 14.85
CA THR A 115 -12.96 -14.93 15.21
C THR A 115 -13.66 -13.61 15.51
N GLU A 116 -13.34 -12.95 16.61
CA GLU A 116 -14.00 -11.71 17.02
C GLU A 116 -13.00 -10.66 17.52
N PHE A 117 -13.32 -9.38 17.29
CA PHE A 117 -12.59 -8.24 17.82
C PHE A 117 -12.78 -8.14 19.34
N VAL A 118 -11.78 -7.61 20.04
CA VAL A 118 -11.78 -7.47 21.51
C VAL A 118 -11.38 -6.07 21.97
N VAL A 119 -10.27 -5.52 21.48
CA VAL A 119 -9.89 -4.12 21.78
C VAL A 119 -9.29 -3.54 20.53
N ASP A 120 -9.79 -2.38 20.12
CA ASP A 120 -9.43 -1.66 18.92
C ASP A 120 -9.00 -0.24 19.31
N ALA A 121 -7.86 0.23 18.80
CA ALA A 121 -7.32 1.55 19.13
C ALA A 121 -8.13 2.72 18.53
N ASP A 122 -9.06 2.45 17.61
CA ASP A 122 -9.97 3.46 17.05
C ASP A 122 -11.33 3.50 17.75
N TYR A 123 -11.59 2.59 18.70
CA TYR A 123 -12.90 2.50 19.34
C TYR A 123 -13.27 3.77 20.11
N GLY A 124 -14.44 4.34 19.76
CA GLY A 124 -14.94 5.56 20.38
C GLY A 124 -14.33 6.86 19.84
N THR A 125 -13.44 6.81 18.84
CA THR A 125 -12.95 8.01 18.13
C THR A 125 -14.00 8.64 17.20
N GLY A 126 -15.03 7.87 16.82
CA GLY A 126 -15.99 8.20 15.77
C GLY A 126 -15.69 7.56 14.41
N ASP A 127 -14.57 6.83 14.30
CA ASP A 127 -14.24 5.97 13.16
C ASP A 127 -15.33 4.90 12.97
N ALA A 128 -15.75 4.70 11.72
CA ALA A 128 -16.83 3.79 11.33
C ALA A 128 -16.40 2.32 11.32
N ASP A 129 -15.10 2.07 11.14
CA ASP A 129 -14.50 0.74 11.09
C ASP A 129 -14.10 0.22 12.49
N ALA A 130 -14.13 1.09 13.49
CA ALA A 130 -13.67 0.78 14.84
C ALA A 130 -14.55 -0.26 15.55
N CYS A 131 -14.02 -1.46 15.71
CA CYS A 131 -14.81 -2.63 16.09
C CYS A 131 -15.07 -2.72 17.61
N ALA A 132 -16.33 -2.93 17.98
CA ALA A 132 -16.73 -3.25 19.35
C ALA A 132 -16.29 -4.67 19.78
N ILE A 133 -16.34 -4.95 21.09
CA ILE A 133 -16.04 -6.31 21.57
C ILE A 133 -17.09 -7.28 21.00
N GLY A 134 -16.64 -8.35 20.35
CA GLY A 134 -17.50 -9.41 19.82
C GLY A 134 -18.02 -9.19 18.40
N GLU A 135 -17.58 -8.16 17.70
CA GLU A 135 -17.79 -8.05 16.25
C GLU A 135 -17.03 -9.15 15.51
N ILE A 136 -17.65 -9.76 14.50
CA ILE A 136 -17.23 -11.05 13.95
C ILE A 136 -16.47 -10.87 12.64
N TYR A 137 -15.19 -11.26 12.64
CA TYR A 137 -14.43 -11.49 11.42
C TYR A 137 -14.63 -12.93 10.93
N SER A 138 -14.81 -13.09 9.60
CA SER A 138 -15.09 -14.39 8.96
C SER A 138 -13.94 -14.82 8.07
N PRO A 139 -12.84 -15.39 8.62
CA PRO A 139 -11.67 -15.77 7.83
C PRO A 139 -12.01 -16.81 6.76
N THR A 140 -11.34 -16.66 5.62
CA THR A 140 -11.40 -17.49 4.42
C THR A 140 -10.41 -18.68 4.52
N GLU A 141 -10.18 -19.38 3.41
CA GLU A 141 -9.12 -20.40 3.31
C GLU A 141 -7.75 -19.81 2.96
N GLU A 142 -7.67 -18.51 2.66
CA GLU A 142 -6.45 -17.79 2.26
C GLU A 142 -5.78 -17.04 3.41
N ASP A 143 -6.52 -16.74 4.49
CA ASP A 143 -6.08 -16.14 5.77
C ASP A 143 -5.06 -16.99 6.57
N THR A 144 -4.19 -17.74 5.90
CA THR A 144 -3.32 -18.74 6.52
C THR A 144 -2.27 -18.13 7.43
N VAL A 145 -1.76 -16.92 7.13
CA VAL A 145 -0.74 -16.24 7.93
C VAL A 145 -1.39 -15.46 9.08
N PHE A 146 -2.46 -14.69 8.84
CA PHE A 146 -3.36 -14.18 9.88
C PHE A 146 -3.76 -15.26 10.91
N LEU A 147 -4.25 -16.42 10.45
CA LEU A 147 -4.67 -17.52 11.34
C LEU A 147 -3.50 -18.16 12.10
N ALA A 148 -2.28 -18.14 11.55
CA ALA A 148 -1.07 -18.58 12.25
C ALA A 148 -0.66 -17.59 13.37
N GLY A 149 -0.96 -16.29 13.20
CA GLY A 149 -0.74 -15.22 14.18
C GLY A 149 -1.33 -15.44 15.57
N PHE A 150 -2.35 -16.31 15.69
CA PHE A 150 -2.95 -16.72 16.97
C PHE A 150 -2.13 -17.76 17.74
N GLU A 151 -1.16 -18.41 17.09
CA GLU A 151 -0.32 -19.48 17.66
C GLU A 151 1.15 -19.06 17.75
N GLU A 152 1.67 -18.41 16.72
CA GLU A 152 3.06 -17.93 16.62
C GLU A 152 3.19 -16.58 15.89
N PRO A 153 4.26 -15.80 16.13
CA PRO A 153 4.44 -14.51 15.47
C PRO A 153 4.56 -14.64 13.94
N ALA A 154 3.76 -13.86 13.23
CA ALA A 154 3.62 -13.93 11.78
C ALA A 154 3.54 -12.51 11.17
N ALA A 155 3.79 -12.40 9.87
CA ALA A 155 3.60 -11.17 9.11
C ALA A 155 3.46 -11.51 7.62
N GLU A 156 2.63 -10.74 6.93
CA GLU A 156 2.42 -10.82 5.48
C GLU A 156 2.36 -9.43 4.85
N ILE A 157 2.34 -9.41 3.52
CA ILE A 157 2.22 -8.19 2.71
C ILE A 157 1.19 -8.46 1.61
N ASP A 158 0.29 -7.50 1.43
CA ASP A 158 -0.59 -7.38 0.26
C ASP A 158 -0.26 -6.09 -0.50
N VAL A 159 -0.65 -5.99 -1.77
CA VAL A 159 -0.39 -4.82 -2.61
C VAL A 159 -1.63 -4.51 -3.46
N THR A 160 -2.10 -3.27 -3.40
CA THR A 160 -3.37 -2.84 -4.04
C THR A 160 -3.14 -1.60 -4.89
N VAL A 161 -3.88 -1.51 -6.01
CA VAL A 161 -3.84 -0.39 -6.95
C VAL A 161 -5.16 0.37 -6.88
N TYR A 162 -5.14 1.69 -6.98
CA TYR A 162 -6.34 2.53 -7.05
C TYR A 162 -6.23 3.54 -8.19
N GLY A 163 -7.37 3.87 -8.81
CA GLY A 163 -7.50 4.92 -9.82
C GLY A 163 -8.58 5.92 -9.45
N TYR A 164 -8.33 7.20 -9.71
CA TYR A 164 -9.21 8.30 -9.32
C TYR A 164 -9.43 9.28 -10.45
N ALA A 165 -10.60 9.92 -10.48
CA ALA A 165 -10.85 11.08 -11.34
C ALA A 165 -11.96 11.99 -10.81
N PRO A 166 -11.90 13.31 -11.08
CA PRO A 166 -12.81 14.29 -10.52
C PRO A 166 -14.18 14.31 -11.22
N ILE A 167 -15.24 14.17 -10.42
CA ILE A 167 -16.62 14.40 -10.86
C ILE A 167 -16.88 15.90 -10.85
N LYS A 168 -17.31 16.46 -12.00
CA LYS A 168 -17.48 17.91 -12.18
C LYS A 168 -18.94 18.28 -12.41
N ASP A 169 -19.37 19.36 -11.76
CA ASP A 169 -20.71 19.93 -11.92
C ASP A 169 -20.86 20.66 -13.28
N ALA A 170 -22.07 21.16 -13.58
CA ALA A 170 -22.30 21.89 -14.83
C ALA A 170 -21.56 23.24 -14.93
N SER A 171 -20.93 23.72 -13.85
CA SER A 171 -20.04 24.89 -13.86
C SER A 171 -18.57 24.52 -14.13
N GLY A 172 -18.23 23.23 -14.06
CA GLY A 172 -16.88 22.69 -14.17
C GLY A 172 -16.12 22.65 -12.83
N ALA A 173 -16.79 22.90 -11.71
CA ALA A 173 -16.22 22.74 -10.38
C ALA A 173 -16.21 21.28 -9.97
N SER A 174 -15.15 20.84 -9.26
CA SER A 174 -15.13 19.51 -8.67
C SER A 174 -16.12 19.44 -7.50
N VAL A 175 -16.95 18.40 -7.50
CA VAL A 175 -17.95 18.12 -6.46
C VAL A 175 -17.76 16.75 -5.81
N GLY A 176 -16.87 15.93 -6.38
CA GLY A 176 -16.50 14.63 -5.88
C GLY A 176 -15.42 13.98 -6.75
N LEU A 177 -15.14 12.71 -6.50
CA LEU A 177 -14.33 11.86 -7.36
C LEU A 177 -14.98 10.48 -7.52
N VAL A 178 -14.57 9.77 -8.56
CA VAL A 178 -14.78 8.33 -8.69
C VAL A 178 -13.50 7.60 -8.25
N CYS A 179 -13.67 6.44 -7.60
CA CYS A 179 -12.61 5.49 -7.28
C CYS A 179 -12.82 4.21 -8.10
N LEU A 180 -11.75 3.71 -8.70
CA LEU A 180 -11.68 2.41 -9.37
C LEU A 180 -10.68 1.51 -8.65
N VAL A 181 -11.09 0.27 -8.39
CA VAL A 181 -10.23 -0.80 -7.86
C VAL A 181 -10.15 -1.90 -8.93
N PRO A 182 -9.01 -2.10 -9.60
CA PRO A 182 -8.85 -3.18 -10.57
C PRO A 182 -8.73 -4.55 -9.87
N GLY A 183 -9.27 -5.59 -10.50
CA GLY A 183 -9.15 -6.99 -10.08
C GLY A 183 -8.19 -7.84 -10.94
N VAL A 184 -7.50 -7.21 -11.89
CA VAL A 184 -6.57 -7.81 -12.86
C VAL A 184 -5.43 -6.80 -13.15
N PRO A 185 -4.30 -7.21 -13.78
CA PRO A 185 -3.26 -6.26 -14.15
C PRO A 185 -3.78 -5.13 -15.06
N ILE A 186 -3.48 -3.89 -14.67
CA ILE A 186 -3.72 -2.68 -15.47
C ILE A 186 -2.52 -1.72 -15.40
N ALA A 187 -2.29 -0.95 -16.46
CA ALA A 187 -1.28 0.12 -16.48
C ALA A 187 -1.88 1.45 -15.97
N GLN A 188 -1.04 2.33 -15.41
CA GLN A 188 -1.50 3.59 -14.82
C GLN A 188 -2.32 4.46 -15.79
N SER A 189 -1.83 4.63 -17.02
CA SER A 189 -2.50 5.46 -18.03
C SER A 189 -3.89 4.96 -18.40
N ASP A 190 -4.09 3.64 -18.36
CA ASP A 190 -5.34 3.01 -18.77
C ASP A 190 -6.36 3.12 -17.62
N LEU A 191 -5.90 2.93 -16.37
CA LEU A 191 -6.72 3.12 -15.18
C LEU A 191 -7.15 4.58 -14.98
N GLU A 192 -6.25 5.54 -15.18
CA GLU A 192 -6.55 6.98 -15.16
C GLU A 192 -7.54 7.36 -16.28
N ALA A 193 -7.42 6.75 -17.47
CA ALA A 193 -8.35 6.97 -18.58
C ALA A 193 -9.74 6.41 -18.29
N LEU A 194 -9.85 5.20 -17.74
CA LEU A 194 -11.13 4.61 -17.32
C LEU A 194 -11.80 5.45 -16.23
N ALA A 195 -11.04 5.91 -15.23
CA ALA A 195 -11.56 6.77 -14.17
C ALA A 195 -12.09 8.10 -14.75
N ALA A 196 -11.32 8.74 -15.66
CA ALA A 196 -11.75 9.96 -16.33
C ALA A 196 -12.99 9.77 -17.21
N GLU A 197 -13.13 8.61 -17.87
CA GLU A 197 -14.31 8.27 -18.67
C GLU A 197 -15.57 8.24 -17.81
N ILE A 198 -15.61 7.41 -16.77
CA ILE A 198 -16.81 7.29 -15.92
C ILE A 198 -17.09 8.58 -15.13
N ALA A 199 -16.05 9.28 -14.62
CA ALA A 199 -16.22 10.57 -13.94
C ALA A 199 -16.86 11.63 -14.86
N SER A 200 -16.52 11.63 -16.16
CA SER A 200 -17.09 12.56 -17.15
C SER A 200 -18.53 12.24 -17.55
N ALA A 201 -18.99 11.00 -17.27
CA ALA A 201 -20.32 10.54 -17.59
C ALA A 201 -21.32 10.69 -16.44
N ILE A 202 -20.86 10.88 -15.20
CA ILE A 202 -21.71 11.09 -14.01
C ILE A 202 -22.32 12.50 -14.05
N ASP A 203 -23.61 12.62 -13.70
CA ASP A 203 -24.24 13.92 -13.46
C ASP A 203 -23.75 14.50 -12.12
N GLY A 204 -22.76 15.41 -12.20
CA GLY A 204 -22.17 16.05 -11.03
C GLY A 204 -23.15 16.92 -10.24
N ASP A 205 -24.14 17.56 -10.87
CA ASP A 205 -25.16 18.35 -10.17
C ASP A 205 -26.07 17.41 -9.33
N ALA A 206 -26.40 16.23 -9.86
CA ALA A 206 -27.14 15.21 -9.14
C ALA A 206 -26.31 14.58 -8.01
N HIS A 207 -25.05 14.23 -8.27
CA HIS A 207 -24.11 13.69 -7.27
C HIS A 207 -23.95 14.63 -6.07
N ALA A 208 -23.71 15.92 -6.32
CA ALA A 208 -23.57 16.94 -5.29
C ALA A 208 -24.83 17.14 -4.43
N ALA A 209 -26.01 16.77 -4.93
CA ALA A 209 -27.28 16.96 -4.23
C ALA A 209 -27.61 15.86 -3.19
N LEU A 210 -27.00 14.67 -3.33
CA LEU A 210 -27.24 13.47 -2.50
C LEU A 210 -26.84 13.65 -1.04
N LYS A 211 -27.60 13.05 -0.12
CA LYS A 211 -27.38 13.11 1.34
C LYS A 211 -27.63 11.76 2.00
N PRO A 212 -27.10 11.53 3.22
CA PRO A 212 -27.41 10.35 4.01
C PRO A 212 -28.92 10.08 4.10
N GLY A 213 -29.36 8.91 3.65
CA GLY A 213 -30.77 8.54 3.52
C GLY A 213 -31.40 8.71 2.13
N ASP A 214 -30.66 9.19 1.13
CA ASP A 214 -31.12 9.30 -0.27
C ASP A 214 -30.82 8.02 -1.11
N GLU A 215 -30.39 6.91 -0.53
CA GLU A 215 -29.96 5.69 -1.27
C GLU A 215 -31.11 4.99 -2.03
N ASP A 216 -32.35 5.20 -1.61
CA ASP A 216 -33.56 4.75 -2.31
C ASP A 216 -34.06 5.74 -3.40
N THR A 217 -33.34 6.85 -3.64
CA THR A 217 -33.77 7.87 -4.62
C THR A 217 -33.50 7.45 -6.08
N PRO A 218 -34.30 7.96 -7.04
CA PRO A 218 -34.00 7.81 -8.46
C PRO A 218 -32.62 8.35 -8.85
N GLU A 219 -32.19 9.44 -8.23
CA GLU A 219 -30.92 10.11 -8.48
C GLU A 219 -29.72 9.23 -8.04
N TYR A 220 -29.76 8.68 -6.81
CA TYR A 220 -28.76 7.71 -6.36
C TYR A 220 -28.76 6.45 -7.22
N THR A 221 -29.95 5.89 -7.46
CA THR A 221 -30.12 4.66 -8.27
C THR A 221 -29.55 4.85 -9.68
N ALA A 222 -29.76 6.02 -10.31
CA ALA A 222 -29.23 6.29 -11.64
C ALA A 222 -27.70 6.30 -11.68
N ILE A 223 -27.04 6.95 -10.71
CA ILE A 223 -25.57 6.95 -10.63
C ILE A 223 -25.06 5.54 -10.31
N ARG A 224 -25.65 4.84 -9.33
CA ARG A 224 -25.24 3.48 -8.97
C ARG A 224 -25.35 2.51 -10.15
N ASP A 225 -26.50 2.49 -10.82
CA ASP A 225 -26.73 1.60 -11.96
C ASP A 225 -25.77 1.92 -13.13
N GLN A 226 -25.33 3.18 -13.26
CA GLN A 226 -24.28 3.59 -14.20
C GLN A 226 -22.89 3.08 -13.78
N LEU A 227 -22.51 3.13 -12.50
CA LEU A 227 -21.25 2.53 -12.02
C LEU A 227 -21.25 1.01 -12.22
N VAL A 228 -22.38 0.34 -11.94
CA VAL A 228 -22.55 -1.11 -12.17
C VAL A 228 -22.40 -1.45 -13.65
N ALA A 229 -23.09 -0.71 -14.54
CA ALA A 229 -22.98 -0.93 -15.99
C ALA A 229 -21.54 -0.69 -16.51
N PHE A 230 -20.85 0.34 -16.01
CA PHE A 230 -19.46 0.60 -16.37
C PHE A 230 -18.54 -0.55 -15.94
N ARG A 231 -18.76 -1.15 -14.76
CA ARG A 231 -18.03 -2.34 -14.31
C ARG A 231 -18.39 -3.61 -15.10
N GLU A 232 -19.63 -3.76 -15.55
CA GLU A 232 -20.01 -4.87 -16.44
C GLU A 232 -19.36 -4.76 -17.84
N GLU A 233 -19.11 -3.53 -18.31
CA GLU A 233 -18.42 -3.26 -19.59
C GLU A 233 -16.89 -3.34 -19.49
N ASN A 234 -16.32 -3.04 -18.30
CA ASN A 234 -14.88 -3.07 -18.00
C ASN A 234 -14.58 -4.12 -16.90
N PRO A 235 -14.58 -5.44 -17.23
CA PRO A 235 -14.43 -6.53 -16.26
C PRO A 235 -13.07 -6.59 -15.56
N GLU A 236 -12.10 -5.77 -15.96
CA GLU A 236 -10.87 -5.48 -15.25
C GLU A 236 -11.10 -4.75 -13.92
N ILE A 237 -12.21 -4.03 -13.76
CA ILE A 237 -12.57 -3.32 -12.53
C ILE A 237 -13.35 -4.26 -11.60
N SER A 238 -12.86 -4.44 -10.37
CA SER A 238 -13.53 -5.24 -9.34
C SER A 238 -14.44 -4.39 -8.46
N GLY A 239 -13.99 -3.20 -8.05
CA GLY A 239 -14.73 -2.24 -7.23
C GLY A 239 -14.83 -0.87 -7.88
N ILE A 240 -15.99 -0.22 -7.73
CA ILE A 240 -16.21 1.15 -8.22
C ILE A 240 -17.21 1.91 -7.32
N TYR A 241 -16.78 3.07 -6.84
CA TYR A 241 -17.55 3.93 -5.95
C TYR A 241 -17.19 5.40 -6.16
N THR A 242 -17.90 6.31 -5.50
CA THR A 242 -17.68 7.75 -5.58
C THR A 242 -17.62 8.37 -4.19
N MET A 243 -16.81 9.41 -4.06
CA MET A 243 -16.59 10.13 -2.80
C MET A 243 -16.74 11.63 -3.03
N ARG A 244 -16.94 12.40 -1.95
CA ARG A 244 -16.82 13.86 -1.95
C ARG A 244 -15.92 14.36 -0.84
N ASN A 245 -15.34 15.53 -1.03
CA ASN A 245 -14.60 16.22 0.02
C ASN A 245 -15.59 16.93 0.97
N ALA A 246 -15.44 16.70 2.28
CA ALA A 246 -16.28 17.27 3.33
C ALA A 246 -15.45 17.97 4.44
N GLY A 247 -14.34 18.61 4.04
CA GLY A 247 -13.46 19.39 4.92
C GLY A 247 -12.10 18.72 5.08
N ASP A 248 -11.78 18.32 6.31
CA ASP A 248 -10.58 17.49 6.58
C ASP A 248 -10.86 16.00 6.31
N ILE A 249 -12.11 15.63 6.03
CA ILE A 249 -12.56 14.27 5.71
C ILE A 249 -13.07 14.19 4.26
N THR A 250 -13.19 12.95 3.77
CA THR A 250 -13.99 12.59 2.60
C THR A 250 -15.17 11.72 3.03
N GLU A 251 -16.20 11.67 2.19
CA GLU A 251 -17.48 10.99 2.45
C GLU A 251 -17.83 10.13 1.23
N TYR A 252 -18.18 8.86 1.44
CA TYR A 252 -18.73 7.99 0.41
C TYR A 252 -20.11 8.52 -0.02
N VAL A 253 -20.40 8.48 -1.33
CA VAL A 253 -21.63 9.06 -1.90
C VAL A 253 -22.41 8.05 -2.74
N VAL A 254 -21.77 7.26 -3.59
CA VAL A 254 -22.45 6.20 -4.35
C VAL A 254 -21.50 5.05 -4.56
N ASP A 255 -21.92 3.85 -4.19
CA ASP A 255 -21.16 2.61 -4.30
C ASP A 255 -21.93 1.59 -5.14
N ALA A 256 -21.30 1.02 -6.16
CA ALA A 256 -21.91 0.02 -7.04
C ALA A 256 -22.38 -1.25 -6.31
N ASP A 257 -21.77 -1.58 -5.17
CA ASP A 257 -22.10 -2.73 -4.33
C ASP A 257 -23.02 -2.38 -3.15
N TYR A 258 -23.53 -1.15 -3.06
CA TYR A 258 -24.49 -0.79 -2.02
C TYR A 258 -25.73 -1.69 -2.04
N GLY A 259 -26.06 -2.25 -0.87
CA GLY A 259 -27.16 -3.19 -0.68
C GLY A 259 -26.81 -4.65 -0.95
N THR A 260 -25.59 -4.98 -1.38
CA THR A 260 -25.10 -6.38 -1.43
C THR A 260 -24.68 -6.89 -0.03
N GLY A 261 -24.23 -5.96 0.82
CA GLY A 261 -23.58 -6.22 2.10
C GLY A 261 -22.13 -5.71 2.15
N ASP A 262 -21.54 -5.41 0.99
CA ASP A 262 -20.11 -5.11 0.84
C ASP A 262 -19.83 -3.65 0.37
N GLY A 263 -20.86 -2.82 0.16
CA GLY A 263 -20.72 -1.45 -0.35
C GLY A 263 -21.27 -0.36 0.58
N TRP A 264 -20.66 0.83 0.50
CA TRP A 264 -20.81 1.95 1.43
C TRP A 264 -22.08 2.80 1.24
N ALA A 265 -22.63 3.33 2.34
CA ALA A 265 -23.77 4.24 2.38
C ALA A 265 -23.38 5.70 2.13
N ILE A 266 -24.35 6.58 1.85
CA ILE A 266 -24.08 8.02 1.79
C ILE A 266 -23.82 8.51 3.21
N GLY A 267 -22.67 9.12 3.46
CA GLY A 267 -22.31 9.63 4.79
C GLY A 267 -21.32 8.77 5.55
N ASP A 268 -21.00 7.58 5.07
CA ASP A 268 -19.84 6.84 5.56
C ASP A 268 -18.59 7.67 5.24
N ILE A 269 -17.66 7.75 6.18
CA ILE A 269 -16.53 8.68 6.12
C ILE A 269 -15.23 7.94 5.79
N TYR A 270 -14.25 8.68 5.27
CA TYR A 270 -12.86 8.29 5.14
C TYR A 270 -12.03 9.55 5.40
N THR A 271 -11.03 9.51 6.28
CA THR A 271 -10.21 10.70 6.55
C THR A 271 -8.82 10.55 5.93
N PRO A 272 -8.48 11.35 4.90
CA PRO A 272 -7.18 11.29 4.27
C PRO A 272 -6.02 11.55 5.24
N THR A 273 -4.99 10.72 5.12
CA THR A 273 -3.70 10.84 5.80
C THR A 273 -2.70 11.56 4.89
N ALA A 274 -1.48 11.79 5.40
CA ALA A 274 -0.38 12.31 4.58
C ALA A 274 0.08 11.36 3.45
N LEU A 275 -0.40 10.10 3.42
CA LEU A 275 -0.09 9.12 2.40
C LEU A 275 -1.00 9.22 1.17
N ASP A 276 -2.21 9.77 1.34
CA ASP A 276 -3.33 9.78 0.37
C ASP A 276 -3.16 10.83 -0.74
N THR A 277 -1.94 10.98 -1.23
CA THR A 277 -1.58 12.06 -2.15
C THR A 277 -2.24 11.92 -3.52
N ALA A 278 -2.40 10.71 -4.08
CA ALA A 278 -3.11 10.56 -5.35
C ALA A 278 -4.63 10.62 -5.18
N LEU A 279 -5.19 10.04 -4.10
CA LEU A 279 -6.61 10.21 -3.75
C LEU A 279 -6.99 11.69 -3.64
N LEU A 280 -6.18 12.49 -2.94
CA LEU A 280 -6.40 13.93 -2.82
C LEU A 280 -6.24 14.67 -4.16
N ALA A 281 -5.28 14.28 -5.00
CA ALA A 281 -5.15 14.81 -6.36
C ALA A 281 -6.34 14.44 -7.26
N GLY A 282 -6.97 13.29 -7.01
CA GLY A 282 -8.15 12.76 -7.72
C GLY A 282 -9.37 13.67 -7.66
N PHE A 283 -9.44 14.61 -6.71
CA PHE A 283 -10.45 15.67 -6.69
C PHE A 283 -10.21 16.79 -7.71
N GLU A 284 -9.04 16.91 -8.32
CA GLU A 284 -8.71 18.00 -9.26
C GLU A 284 -8.42 17.49 -10.69
N GLU A 285 -7.68 16.39 -10.79
CA GLU A 285 -7.26 15.74 -12.04
C GLU A 285 -7.20 14.20 -11.90
N PRO A 286 -7.24 13.43 -13.01
CA PRO A 286 -7.08 11.97 -12.94
C PRO A 286 -5.73 11.58 -12.34
N SER A 287 -5.73 10.55 -11.50
CA SER A 287 -4.55 10.08 -10.78
C SER A 287 -4.68 8.59 -10.45
N ALA A 288 -3.58 7.94 -10.10
CA ALA A 288 -3.56 6.57 -9.60
C ALA A 288 -2.38 6.33 -8.64
N GLU A 289 -2.49 5.32 -7.79
CA GLU A 289 -1.44 4.93 -6.85
C GLU A 289 -1.42 3.44 -6.53
N ILE A 290 -0.30 2.97 -5.97
CA ILE A 290 -0.14 1.61 -5.45
C ILE A 290 0.24 1.69 -3.97
N TYR A 291 -0.45 0.93 -3.13
CA TYR A 291 -0.11 0.72 -1.72
C TYR A 291 0.41 -0.69 -1.49
N ALA A 292 1.41 -0.80 -0.63
CA ALA A 292 1.74 -2.04 0.06
C ALA A 292 1.12 -2.00 1.46
N TYR A 293 0.26 -2.96 1.78
CA TYR A 293 -0.27 -3.18 3.11
C TYR A 293 0.57 -4.23 3.81
N VAL A 294 1.09 -3.91 4.98
CA VAL A 294 1.98 -4.80 5.73
C VAL A 294 1.36 -5.14 7.07
N TYR A 295 1.22 -6.43 7.33
CA TYR A 295 0.56 -6.93 8.52
C TYR A 295 1.55 -7.57 9.49
N GLY A 296 1.36 -7.33 10.78
CA GLY A 296 2.12 -7.96 11.86
C GLY A 296 1.17 -8.63 12.86
N TYR A 297 1.43 -9.89 13.19
CA TYR A 297 0.58 -10.68 14.09
C TYR A 297 1.42 -11.30 15.21
N ALA A 298 0.89 -11.28 16.44
CA ALA A 298 1.50 -12.04 17.53
C ALA A 298 0.49 -12.52 18.57
N PRO A 299 0.68 -13.74 19.12
CA PRO A 299 -0.24 -14.34 20.08
C PRO A 299 -0.12 -13.68 21.47
N ILE A 300 -1.24 -13.16 21.97
CA ILE A 300 -1.38 -12.65 23.34
C ILE A 300 -1.56 -13.84 24.28
N LYS A 301 -0.77 -13.88 25.36
CA LYS A 301 -0.74 -15.01 26.30
C LYS A 301 -1.16 -14.58 27.70
N ASN A 302 -1.98 -15.40 28.35
CA ASN A 302 -2.34 -15.20 29.75
C ASN A 302 -1.21 -15.66 30.70
N ALA A 303 -1.36 -15.46 32.02
CA ALA A 303 -0.34 -15.83 33.01
C ALA A 303 -0.05 -17.34 33.10
N SER A 304 -0.88 -18.20 32.50
CA SER A 304 -0.59 -19.64 32.35
C SER A 304 0.26 -19.98 31.12
N GLY A 305 0.51 -19.01 30.24
CA GLY A 305 1.22 -19.17 28.96
C GLY A 305 0.34 -19.65 27.79
N ALA A 306 -0.98 -19.77 28.00
CA ALA A 306 -1.92 -20.14 26.95
C ALA A 306 -2.25 -18.92 26.07
N GLY A 307 -2.31 -19.13 24.76
CA GLY A 307 -2.83 -18.13 23.82
C GLY A 307 -4.31 -17.85 24.08
N VAL A 308 -4.67 -16.57 24.16
CA VAL A 308 -6.05 -16.10 24.42
C VAL A 308 -6.59 -15.16 23.33
N GLY A 309 -5.70 -14.73 22.43
CA GLY A 309 -5.99 -13.85 21.31
C GLY A 309 -4.70 -13.54 20.54
N ALA A 310 -4.79 -12.61 19.60
CA ALA A 310 -3.65 -12.03 18.91
C ALA A 310 -3.76 -10.51 18.91
N VAL A 311 -2.62 -9.82 18.87
CA VAL A 311 -2.55 -8.44 18.38
C VAL A 311 -2.36 -8.50 16.86
N ILE A 312 -3.03 -7.60 16.16
CA ILE A 312 -2.89 -7.36 14.74
C ILE A 312 -2.37 -5.93 14.59
N LEU A 313 -1.35 -5.76 13.76
CA LEU A 313 -0.84 -4.49 13.28
C LEU A 313 -1.03 -4.43 11.77
N GLU A 314 -1.38 -3.25 11.29
CA GLU A 314 -1.39 -2.93 9.87
C GLU A 314 -0.61 -1.65 9.63
N ALA A 315 0.20 -1.64 8.58
CA ALA A 315 0.88 -0.45 8.08
C ALA A 315 0.65 -0.33 6.57
N ARG A 316 -0.04 0.72 6.16
CA ARG A 316 -0.19 1.08 4.75
C ARG A 316 1.02 1.92 4.29
N ILE A 317 1.66 1.53 3.20
CA ILE A 317 2.89 2.16 2.70
C ILE A 317 2.74 2.44 1.20
N PRO A 318 2.70 3.72 0.76
CA PRO A 318 2.64 4.03 -0.66
C PRO A 318 3.93 3.58 -1.38
N ILE A 319 3.77 3.18 -2.63
CA ILE A 319 4.87 2.93 -3.56
C ILE A 319 5.06 4.21 -4.38
N THR A 320 5.95 5.09 -3.90
CA THR A 320 6.24 6.38 -4.54
C THR A 320 7.50 6.33 -5.40
N GLN A 321 7.57 7.20 -6.41
CA GLN A 321 8.77 7.37 -7.25
C GLN A 321 10.04 7.60 -6.43
N GLU A 322 9.97 8.44 -5.39
CA GLU A 322 11.09 8.70 -4.48
C GLU A 322 11.56 7.45 -3.74
N ARG A 323 10.62 6.60 -3.31
CA ARG A 323 10.91 5.35 -2.59
C ARG A 323 11.61 4.35 -3.50
N VAL A 324 11.09 4.08 -4.70
CA VAL A 324 11.73 3.13 -5.64
C VAL A 324 13.11 3.65 -6.07
N LYS A 325 13.24 4.95 -6.33
CA LYS A 325 14.51 5.60 -6.65
C LYS A 325 15.53 5.50 -5.51
N ALA A 326 15.11 5.67 -4.26
CA ALA A 326 15.97 5.53 -3.10
C ALA A 326 16.46 4.08 -2.94
N LEU A 327 15.57 3.09 -3.11
CA LEU A 327 15.91 1.67 -3.07
C LEU A 327 16.94 1.30 -4.14
N ALA A 328 16.78 1.78 -5.38
CA ALA A 328 17.76 1.56 -6.45
C ALA A 328 19.14 2.15 -6.09
N VAL A 329 19.19 3.34 -5.48
CA VAL A 329 20.45 3.97 -5.02
C VAL A 329 21.11 3.18 -3.89
N GLU A 330 20.32 2.61 -2.97
CA GLU A 330 20.80 1.79 -1.85
C GLU A 330 21.53 0.55 -2.38
N ILE A 331 20.85 -0.31 -3.15
CA ILE A 331 21.46 -1.55 -3.67
C ILE A 331 22.60 -1.27 -4.67
N ALA A 332 22.57 -0.16 -5.42
CA ALA A 332 23.69 0.25 -6.27
C ALA A 332 24.98 0.52 -5.47
N GLY A 333 24.86 0.94 -4.21
CA GLY A 333 25.98 1.20 -3.31
C GLY A 333 26.60 -0.06 -2.70
N GLU A 334 25.94 -1.21 -2.82
CA GLU A 334 26.33 -2.48 -2.19
C GLU A 334 26.90 -3.51 -3.18
N ILE A 335 26.76 -3.27 -4.48
CA ILE A 335 27.29 -4.13 -5.54
C ILE A 335 28.78 -3.86 -5.76
N ASP A 336 29.59 -4.92 -5.80
CA ASP A 336 30.98 -4.83 -6.26
C ASP A 336 31.02 -4.60 -7.79
N GLY A 337 31.16 -3.33 -8.18
CA GLY A 337 31.23 -2.93 -9.57
C GLY A 337 32.48 -3.43 -10.32
N ASP A 338 33.59 -3.70 -9.63
CA ASP A 338 34.80 -4.26 -10.27
C ASP A 338 34.54 -5.73 -10.64
N ALA A 339 33.89 -6.48 -9.74
CA ALA A 339 33.45 -7.85 -10.00
C ALA A 339 32.38 -7.88 -11.12
N MET A 340 31.34 -7.05 -11.03
CA MET A 340 30.28 -6.96 -12.05
C MET A 340 30.85 -6.67 -13.45
N ALA A 341 31.81 -5.76 -13.56
CA ALA A 341 32.45 -5.40 -14.83
C ALA A 341 33.30 -6.54 -15.43
N ALA A 342 33.78 -7.48 -14.61
CA ALA A 342 34.61 -8.59 -15.05
C ALA A 342 33.82 -9.77 -15.63
N LEU A 343 32.56 -9.95 -15.22
CA LEU A 343 31.67 -11.07 -15.56
C LEU A 343 31.35 -11.18 -17.05
N LYS A 344 31.30 -12.40 -17.58
CA LYS A 344 31.01 -12.72 -19.00
C LYS A 344 30.02 -13.88 -19.12
N PRO A 345 29.35 -14.05 -20.27
CA PRO A 345 28.49 -15.20 -20.52
C PRO A 345 29.20 -16.53 -20.21
N GLY A 346 28.64 -17.31 -19.28
CA GLY A 346 29.24 -18.54 -18.74
C GLY A 346 29.86 -18.40 -17.34
N ASP A 347 29.99 -17.19 -16.80
CA ASP A 347 30.51 -16.93 -15.45
C ASP A 347 29.41 -16.98 -14.35
N GLU A 348 28.16 -17.36 -14.67
CA GLU A 348 27.04 -17.41 -13.70
C GLU A 348 27.29 -18.38 -12.53
N GLY A 349 28.17 -19.37 -12.71
CA GLY A 349 28.60 -20.30 -11.65
C GLY A 349 29.80 -19.82 -10.83
N THR A 350 30.29 -18.60 -11.02
CA THR A 350 31.48 -18.06 -10.32
C THR A 350 31.12 -17.53 -8.92
N PRO A 351 32.06 -17.56 -7.95
CA PRO A 351 31.87 -16.92 -6.64
C PRO A 351 31.51 -15.43 -6.74
N GLU A 352 32.07 -14.73 -7.74
CA GLU A 352 31.85 -13.31 -8.00
C GLU A 352 30.40 -13.03 -8.43
N TYR A 353 29.85 -13.85 -9.35
CA TYR A 353 28.44 -13.75 -9.73
C TYR A 353 27.50 -14.06 -8.55
N ILE A 354 27.77 -15.18 -7.87
CA ILE A 354 26.93 -15.67 -6.76
C ILE A 354 26.90 -14.64 -5.63
N ALA A 355 28.03 -14.03 -5.28
CA ALA A 355 28.09 -13.00 -4.24
C ALA A 355 27.23 -11.77 -4.55
N ILE A 356 27.17 -11.34 -5.83
CA ILE A 356 26.29 -10.24 -6.24
C ILE A 356 24.83 -10.70 -6.20
N SER A 357 24.51 -11.86 -6.79
CA SER A 357 23.15 -12.41 -6.84
C SER A 357 22.56 -12.64 -5.44
N ASP A 358 23.34 -13.21 -4.52
CA ASP A 358 22.97 -13.39 -3.11
C ASP A 358 22.68 -12.03 -2.43
N ARG A 359 23.42 -10.96 -2.76
CA ARG A 359 23.12 -9.63 -2.21
C ARG A 359 21.84 -9.03 -2.81
N LEU A 360 21.60 -9.17 -4.10
CA LEU A 360 20.35 -8.71 -4.72
C LEU A 360 19.14 -9.47 -4.15
N GLU A 361 19.27 -10.79 -3.91
CA GLU A 361 18.20 -11.59 -3.30
C GLU A 361 17.98 -11.24 -1.82
N ALA A 362 19.05 -10.96 -1.06
CA ALA A 362 18.95 -10.47 0.31
C ALA A 362 18.27 -9.10 0.37
N PHE A 363 18.68 -8.14 -0.48
CA PHE A 363 18.06 -6.83 -0.59
C PHE A 363 16.58 -6.91 -0.93
N ARG A 364 16.18 -7.79 -1.85
CA ARG A 364 14.76 -8.05 -2.17
C ARG A 364 13.98 -8.60 -0.96
N LYS A 365 14.56 -9.50 -0.17
CA LYS A 365 13.93 -10.03 1.05
C LYS A 365 13.84 -8.98 2.17
N GLU A 366 14.78 -8.06 2.20
CA GLU A 366 14.84 -6.94 3.14
C GLU A 366 13.84 -5.82 2.79
N ASN A 367 13.36 -5.73 1.55
CA ASN A 367 12.57 -4.58 1.07
C ASN A 367 11.19 -4.98 0.53
N LEU A 368 10.16 -4.56 1.26
CA LEU A 368 8.76 -4.92 0.98
C LEU A 368 8.23 -4.32 -0.32
N GLY A 369 7.59 -5.18 -1.13
CA GLY A 369 7.07 -4.84 -2.45
C GLY A 369 8.09 -4.95 -3.58
N VAL A 370 9.38 -5.22 -3.31
CA VAL A 370 10.38 -5.48 -4.37
C VAL A 370 10.09 -6.84 -5.02
N ILE A 371 9.77 -6.83 -6.31
CA ILE A 371 9.54 -8.05 -7.10
C ILE A 371 10.85 -8.54 -7.73
N TYR A 372 11.52 -7.66 -8.45
CA TYR A 372 12.73 -7.96 -9.21
C TYR A 372 13.87 -7.02 -8.84
N VAL A 373 15.08 -7.56 -8.85
CA VAL A 373 16.33 -6.80 -8.69
C VAL A 373 17.35 -7.42 -9.64
N TYR A 374 17.83 -6.63 -10.58
CA TYR A 374 18.71 -7.09 -11.65
C TYR A 374 19.72 -6.00 -12.00
N THR A 375 20.81 -6.40 -12.65
CA THR A 375 21.87 -5.49 -13.09
C THR A 375 22.08 -5.59 -14.59
N MET A 376 22.35 -4.45 -15.22
CA MET A 376 22.57 -4.35 -16.66
C MET A 376 23.83 -3.55 -16.94
N ARG A 377 24.48 -3.80 -18.09
CA ARG A 377 25.55 -2.96 -18.63
C ARG A 377 25.22 -2.48 -20.04
N LYS A 378 25.81 -1.36 -20.44
CA LYS A 378 25.61 -0.83 -21.79
C LYS A 378 26.53 -1.52 -22.79
N ALA A 379 25.95 -2.19 -23.79
CA ALA A 379 26.66 -2.92 -24.84
C ALA A 379 26.41 -2.27 -26.21
N GLY A 380 26.90 -1.04 -26.39
CA GLY A 380 26.58 -0.21 -27.56
C GLY A 380 25.20 0.42 -27.41
N ASP A 381 24.28 0.06 -28.31
CA ASP A 381 22.90 0.58 -28.35
C ASP A 381 21.90 -0.34 -27.60
N VAL A 382 22.36 -1.43 -26.98
CA VAL A 382 21.55 -2.35 -26.17
C VAL A 382 21.97 -2.35 -24.71
N ALA A 383 21.05 -2.73 -23.83
CA ALA A 383 21.32 -3.03 -22.43
C ALA A 383 21.46 -4.55 -22.28
N GLU A 384 22.58 -5.01 -21.73
CA GLU A 384 22.90 -6.42 -21.52
C GLU A 384 22.70 -6.76 -20.04
N TYR A 385 21.85 -7.74 -19.72
CA TYR A 385 21.72 -8.25 -18.36
C TYR A 385 23.04 -8.89 -17.90
N VAL A 386 23.36 -8.72 -16.62
CA VAL A 386 24.58 -9.24 -15.99
C VAL A 386 24.23 -10.17 -14.84
N VAL A 387 23.72 -9.66 -13.72
CA VAL A 387 23.36 -10.45 -12.53
C VAL A 387 21.90 -10.22 -12.15
N ASP A 388 21.21 -11.28 -11.76
CA ASP A 388 19.78 -11.33 -11.45
C ASP A 388 19.59 -11.96 -10.04
N ALA A 389 18.67 -11.41 -9.23
CA ALA A 389 18.31 -11.93 -7.91
C ALA A 389 17.54 -13.28 -7.95
N ASP A 390 17.02 -13.69 -9.11
CA ASP A 390 16.29 -14.94 -9.32
C ASP A 390 17.18 -16.06 -9.87
N TYR A 391 18.51 -15.91 -9.85
CA TYR A 391 19.47 -16.90 -10.36
C TYR A 391 19.15 -18.35 -9.93
N GLY A 392 19.21 -19.26 -10.89
CA GLY A 392 18.89 -20.67 -10.69
C GLY A 392 17.40 -21.01 -10.84
N ARG A 393 16.53 -20.01 -11.01
CA ARG A 393 15.12 -20.20 -11.40
C ARG A 393 15.00 -20.28 -12.93
N ALA A 394 13.88 -20.79 -13.42
CA ALA A 394 13.70 -21.09 -14.83
C ALA A 394 13.67 -19.84 -15.75
N GLU A 395 13.35 -18.67 -15.17
CA GLU A 395 13.08 -17.42 -15.90
C GLU A 395 14.09 -16.32 -15.56
N SER A 396 15.18 -16.59 -14.82
CA SER A 396 16.22 -15.59 -14.54
C SER A 396 16.98 -15.19 -15.80
N ALA A 397 17.24 -13.89 -15.96
CA ALA A 397 18.12 -13.37 -17.00
C ALA A 397 19.56 -13.92 -16.85
N LYS A 398 20.22 -14.16 -17.98
CA LYS A 398 21.62 -14.63 -18.04
C LYS A 398 22.55 -13.52 -18.46
N ILE A 399 23.85 -13.71 -18.19
CA ILE A 399 24.85 -12.76 -18.67
C ILE A 399 24.83 -12.82 -20.20
N GLY A 400 24.56 -11.70 -20.86
CA GLY A 400 24.49 -11.63 -22.32
C GLY A 400 23.08 -11.67 -22.91
N ASP A 401 22.04 -11.86 -22.10
CA ASP A 401 20.67 -11.59 -22.55
C ASP A 401 20.52 -10.07 -22.78
N VAL A 402 19.88 -9.69 -23.89
CA VAL A 402 19.83 -8.30 -24.36
C VAL A 402 18.42 -7.73 -24.35
N TYR A 403 18.28 -6.57 -23.73
CA TYR A 403 17.16 -5.66 -23.88
C TYR A 403 17.53 -4.57 -24.89
N VAL A 404 16.60 -4.17 -25.76
CA VAL A 404 16.83 -3.13 -26.78
C VAL A 404 15.99 -1.91 -26.43
N PRO A 405 16.57 -0.88 -25.78
CA PRO A 405 15.82 0.29 -25.40
C PRO A 405 15.23 1.04 -26.61
N ASN A 406 14.03 1.57 -26.42
CA ASN A 406 13.28 2.40 -27.35
C ASN A 406 13.15 3.85 -26.82
N GLU A 407 12.41 4.70 -27.52
CA GLU A 407 12.30 6.13 -27.17
C GLU A 407 11.53 6.37 -25.85
N SER A 408 10.72 5.40 -25.39
CA SER A 408 9.98 5.47 -24.12
C SER A 408 10.81 5.12 -22.89
N ASP A 409 11.94 4.42 -23.03
CA ASP A 409 12.71 3.86 -21.90
C ASP A 409 13.65 4.91 -21.26
N VAL A 410 13.11 6.11 -21.04
CA VAL A 410 13.84 7.31 -20.65
C VAL A 410 14.48 7.14 -19.28
N ALA A 411 13.77 6.54 -18.32
CA ALA A 411 14.32 6.32 -16.98
C ALA A 411 15.40 5.23 -16.97
N LEU A 412 15.17 4.08 -17.61
CA LEU A 412 16.19 3.03 -17.77
C LEU A 412 17.47 3.59 -18.40
N LEU A 413 17.34 4.37 -19.48
CA LEU A 413 18.50 4.98 -20.16
C LEU A 413 19.23 6.01 -19.29
N ALA A 414 18.50 6.79 -18.48
CA ALA A 414 19.10 7.70 -17.50
C ALA A 414 19.84 6.95 -16.38
N GLY A 415 19.36 5.77 -15.99
CA GLY A 415 19.92 4.91 -14.94
C GLY A 415 21.39 4.52 -15.16
N PHE A 416 21.85 4.48 -16.41
CA PHE A 416 23.26 4.30 -16.76
C PHE A 416 24.16 5.53 -16.47
N THR A 417 23.61 6.62 -15.94
CA THR A 417 24.35 7.87 -15.67
C THR A 417 24.04 8.47 -14.31
N GLU A 418 22.77 8.47 -13.90
CA GLU A 418 22.29 9.00 -12.63
C GLU A 418 21.05 8.24 -12.15
N PRO A 419 20.69 8.31 -10.85
CA PRO A 419 19.49 7.65 -10.36
C PRO A 419 18.23 8.19 -11.05
N SER A 420 17.35 7.28 -11.44
CA SER A 420 16.11 7.53 -12.20
C SER A 420 14.99 6.60 -11.72
N VAL A 421 13.77 6.86 -12.18
CA VAL A 421 12.57 6.06 -11.90
C VAL A 421 11.55 6.32 -12.99
N GLU A 422 10.75 5.31 -13.34
CA GLU A 422 9.65 5.47 -14.30
C GLU A 422 8.61 6.47 -13.78
N PRO A 423 7.92 7.22 -14.65
CA PRO A 423 7.00 8.29 -14.26
C PRO A 423 5.68 7.80 -13.66
N GLY A 424 5.44 6.49 -13.65
CA GLY A 424 4.22 5.83 -13.18
C GLY A 424 4.37 4.32 -13.25
N PHE A 425 3.33 3.60 -12.82
CA PHE A 425 3.33 2.13 -12.90
C PHE A 425 2.84 1.60 -14.26
N TYR A 426 3.41 0.49 -14.68
CA TYR A 426 3.17 -0.14 -15.97
C TYR A 426 3.06 -1.67 -15.83
N LEU A 427 2.71 -2.34 -16.93
CA LEU A 427 2.66 -3.80 -16.99
C LEU A 427 3.98 -4.36 -17.53
N ASP A 428 4.60 -5.24 -16.74
CA ASP A 428 5.76 -6.02 -17.17
C ASP A 428 5.38 -7.50 -17.35
N ASP A 429 5.68 -8.04 -18.52
CA ASP A 429 5.47 -9.45 -18.88
C ASP A 429 6.83 -10.18 -18.89
N TRP A 430 7.25 -10.67 -17.73
CA TRP A 430 8.49 -11.43 -17.59
C TRP A 430 8.22 -12.94 -17.50
N GLY A 431 8.72 -13.69 -18.49
CA GLY A 431 8.59 -15.15 -18.54
C GLY A 431 7.14 -15.60 -18.76
N ASN A 432 6.52 -16.18 -17.74
CA ASN A 432 5.09 -16.56 -17.74
C ASN A 432 4.27 -15.80 -16.68
N ARG A 433 4.74 -14.62 -16.25
CA ARG A 433 4.09 -13.77 -15.24
C ARG A 433 3.85 -12.39 -15.78
N THR A 434 2.75 -11.79 -15.35
CA THR A 434 2.45 -10.37 -15.55
C THR A 434 2.56 -9.68 -14.19
N ALA A 435 3.20 -8.52 -14.15
CA ALA A 435 3.37 -7.71 -12.95
C ALA A 435 2.85 -6.30 -13.21
N THR A 436 2.22 -5.67 -12.21
CA THR A 436 2.03 -4.21 -12.22
C THR A 436 3.15 -3.62 -11.37
N VAL A 437 4.07 -2.89 -12.01
CA VAL A 437 5.33 -2.43 -11.40
C VAL A 437 5.64 -0.99 -11.71
N ILE A 438 6.42 -0.37 -10.84
CA ILE A 438 7.18 0.86 -11.10
C ILE A 438 8.66 0.57 -10.86
N SER A 439 9.50 0.95 -11.82
CA SER A 439 10.92 0.59 -11.84
C SER A 439 11.82 1.78 -11.54
N GLY A 440 12.75 1.58 -10.61
CA GLY A 440 13.80 2.53 -10.25
C GLY A 440 15.16 2.01 -10.69
N TYR A 441 16.04 2.91 -11.14
CA TYR A 441 17.37 2.55 -11.62
C TYR A 441 18.45 3.43 -10.99
N ALA A 442 19.63 2.87 -10.80
CA ALA A 442 20.80 3.63 -10.35
C ALA A 442 22.12 3.08 -10.92
N PRO A 443 23.12 3.94 -11.18
CA PRO A 443 24.37 3.54 -11.79
C PRO A 443 25.30 2.80 -10.81
N VAL A 444 25.69 1.58 -11.16
CA VAL A 444 26.68 0.78 -10.43
C VAL A 444 28.08 1.27 -10.81
N LYS A 445 28.97 1.42 -9.81
CA LYS A 445 30.31 2.00 -9.97
C LYS A 445 31.40 1.04 -9.53
N SER A 446 32.48 0.99 -10.32
CA SER A 446 33.76 0.37 -9.94
C SER A 446 34.43 1.11 -8.78
N SER A 447 35.47 0.52 -8.19
CA SER A 447 36.20 1.12 -7.06
C SER A 447 36.93 2.44 -7.40
N ASP A 448 37.16 2.71 -8.69
CA ASP A 448 37.69 3.98 -9.20
C ASP A 448 36.61 5.05 -9.46
N GLY A 449 35.33 4.73 -9.27
CA GLY A 449 34.18 5.61 -9.48
C GLY A 449 33.63 5.63 -10.91
N THR A 450 34.19 4.85 -11.85
CA THR A 450 33.65 4.70 -13.21
C THR A 450 32.30 3.98 -13.15
N ILE A 451 31.32 4.42 -13.95
CA ILE A 451 30.04 3.70 -14.08
C ILE A 451 30.26 2.49 -14.99
N VAL A 452 29.94 1.29 -14.47
CA VAL A 452 30.12 0.00 -15.16
C VAL A 452 28.82 -0.60 -15.65
N GLY A 453 27.69 -0.11 -15.13
CA GLY A 453 26.34 -0.56 -15.45
C GLY A 453 25.29 0.18 -14.61
N LEU A 454 24.10 -0.40 -14.53
CA LEU A 454 23.04 -0.01 -13.60
C LEU A 454 22.53 -1.22 -12.82
N VAL A 455 21.80 -0.93 -11.75
CA VAL A 455 20.85 -1.85 -11.11
C VAL A 455 19.45 -1.32 -11.35
N GLY A 456 18.50 -2.22 -11.66
CA GLY A 456 17.06 -1.98 -11.69
C GLY A 456 16.39 -2.64 -10.50
N VAL A 457 15.38 -1.96 -9.94
CA VAL A 457 14.56 -2.41 -8.81
C VAL A 457 13.11 -2.16 -9.17
N ASP A 458 12.31 -3.22 -9.22
CA ASP A 458 10.89 -3.14 -9.59
C ASP A 458 10.03 -3.32 -8.34
N LEU A 459 9.17 -2.33 -8.05
CA LEU A 459 8.24 -2.36 -6.92
C LEU A 459 6.80 -2.50 -7.41
N GLY A 460 6.00 -3.38 -6.80
CA GLY A 460 4.58 -3.53 -7.15
C GLY A 460 3.99 -4.89 -6.77
N ILE A 461 3.11 -5.42 -7.63
CA ILE A 461 2.41 -6.71 -7.46
C ILE A 461 2.64 -7.68 -8.63
N LEU A 462 2.76 -8.97 -8.31
CA LEU A 462 2.67 -10.09 -9.25
C LEU A 462 1.23 -10.61 -9.28
N HIS A 463 0.71 -10.90 -10.49
CA HIS A 463 -0.64 -11.45 -10.72
C HIS A 463 -0.64 -12.95 -11.04
#